data_AF-A0A3P9MUB7-F1
#
_entry.id   AF-A0A3P9MUB7-F1
#
_cell.length_a   1.000
_cell.length_b   1.000
_cell.length_c   1.000
_cell.angle_alpha   90.00
_cell.angle_beta   90.00
_cell.angle_gamma   90.00
#
_symmetry.space_group_name_H-M   'P 1'
#
loop_
_entity.id
_entity.type
_entity.pdbx_description
1 polymer ?
#
loop_
_entity_poly.entity_id
_entity_poly.type
_entity_poly.pdbx_seq_one_letter_code
_entity_poly.pdbx_strand_id
1 'polypeptide(L)'
;MGNTSSERAAMGHGEKAQRRDSRGIKEGERPKILMDSPEDADIFHGEDMKEFLAWQQDLESNHSFFFFLLLDLSSSPPGPYHQDAYVPKQDEKFKSPPILPPHLLQVILNKDTGISCDPALLPEPNHVMLNHLYALSIKDGVMVLSATHRYKKKYVTTLLYKPI
;
A
#
# COMPACT_ATOMS: atom_id res chain seq x y z
N MET A 1 14.02 -60.86 18.97
CA MET A 1 12.93 -60.95 17.97
C MET A 1 13.47 -60.27 16.72
N GLY A 2 13.83 -60.89 15.62
CA GLY A 2 13.28 -62.09 14.99
C GLY A 2 12.97 -61.76 13.51
N ASN A 3 14.03 -61.50 12.72
CA ASN A 3 14.27 -61.79 11.28
C ASN A 3 13.11 -62.37 10.41
N THR A 4 12.92 -62.00 9.13
CA THR A 4 13.62 -62.48 7.89
C THR A 4 12.87 -61.97 6.61
N SER A 5 13.54 -61.37 5.59
CA SER A 5 13.83 -61.83 4.19
C SER A 5 12.63 -62.27 3.30
N SER A 6 12.56 -62.15 1.95
CA SER A 6 13.59 -62.28 0.89
C SER A 6 13.06 -61.96 -0.55
N GLU A 7 13.95 -61.46 -1.43
CA GLU A 7 14.25 -61.74 -2.88
C GLU A 7 13.12 -61.99 -3.95
N ARG A 8 13.25 -61.79 -5.29
CA ARG A 8 14.34 -61.66 -6.30
C ARG A 8 13.69 -61.19 -7.64
N ALA A 9 14.23 -60.20 -8.38
CA ALA A 9 15.10 -60.28 -9.59
C ALA A 9 14.50 -60.62 -10.98
N ALA A 10 14.96 -59.82 -11.97
CA ALA A 10 15.44 -60.19 -13.33
C ALA A 10 14.57 -59.92 -14.59
N MET A 11 15.06 -58.92 -15.37
CA MET A 11 15.40 -58.92 -16.82
C MET A 11 14.33 -58.99 -17.94
N GLY A 12 14.42 -58.02 -18.87
CA GLY A 12 14.63 -58.32 -20.30
C GLY A 12 13.67 -57.69 -21.33
N HIS A 13 14.26 -57.22 -22.45
CA HIS A 13 13.68 -56.80 -23.76
C HIS A 13 12.95 -55.44 -23.80
N GLY A 14 13.18 -54.51 -24.73
CA GLY A 14 13.98 -54.48 -25.97
C GLY A 14 13.31 -53.52 -26.97
N GLU A 15 14.13 -52.87 -27.81
CA GLU A 15 13.82 -52.24 -29.10
C GLU A 15 13.66 -50.71 -29.25
N LYS A 16 14.20 -50.28 -30.40
CA LYS A 16 14.66 -48.97 -30.86
C LYS A 16 13.51 -48.10 -31.40
N ALA A 17 13.70 -46.78 -31.40
CA ALA A 17 13.59 -45.96 -32.62
C ALA A 17 14.09 -44.52 -32.41
N GLN A 18 14.51 -43.94 -33.51
CA GLN A 18 15.40 -42.81 -33.70
C GLN A 18 14.61 -41.56 -34.14
N ARG A 19 14.99 -40.39 -33.61
CA ARG A 19 14.85 -39.01 -34.13
C ARG A 19 13.75 -38.68 -35.17
N ARG A 20 12.86 -37.73 -34.84
CA ARG A 20 12.49 -36.61 -35.75
C ARG A 20 11.81 -35.44 -35.03
N ASP A 21 12.16 -34.24 -35.47
CA ASP A 21 11.84 -32.90 -34.95
C ASP A 21 10.37 -32.44 -35.00
N SER A 22 10.16 -31.34 -34.24
CA SER A 22 9.22 -30.23 -34.49
C SER A 22 7.77 -30.38 -33.99
N ARG A 23 7.45 -29.64 -32.90
CA ARG A 23 6.46 -28.54 -32.92
C ARG A 23 6.29 -27.85 -31.54
N GLY A 24 6.63 -26.57 -31.51
CA GLY A 24 5.95 -25.51 -30.75
C GLY A 24 5.98 -25.56 -29.22
N ILE A 25 6.99 -24.94 -28.62
CA ILE A 25 6.85 -24.34 -27.28
C ILE A 25 5.72 -23.31 -27.38
N LYS A 26 4.58 -23.57 -26.72
CA LYS A 26 3.58 -22.53 -26.47
C LYS A 26 4.18 -21.60 -25.43
N GLU A 27 4.68 -20.44 -25.88
CA GLU A 27 4.90 -19.29 -25.01
C GLU A 27 3.54 -18.91 -24.41
N GLY A 28 3.28 -19.42 -23.20
CA GLY A 28 2.20 -18.95 -22.34
C GLY A 28 2.57 -17.55 -21.87
N GLU A 29 1.88 -16.58 -22.48
CA GLU A 29 1.69 -15.19 -22.09
C GLU A 29 2.59 -14.67 -20.96
N ARG A 30 3.67 -14.02 -21.38
CA ARG A 30 4.18 -12.85 -20.67
C ARG A 30 3.01 -11.85 -20.56
N PRO A 31 2.73 -11.23 -19.41
CA PRO A 31 1.78 -10.14 -19.34
C PRO A 31 2.27 -9.02 -20.26
N LYS A 32 1.67 -8.90 -21.43
CA LYS A 32 1.90 -7.78 -22.32
C LYS A 32 1.16 -6.61 -21.70
N ILE A 33 1.92 -5.75 -21.01
CA ILE A 33 1.51 -4.38 -20.71
C ILE A 33 1.51 -3.64 -22.06
N LEU A 34 0.56 -4.01 -22.93
CA LEU A 34 0.30 -3.26 -24.14
C LEU A 34 -0.95 -2.43 -23.85
N MET A 35 -0.70 -1.17 -23.55
CA MET A 35 -1.70 -0.16 -23.23
C MET A 35 -2.43 0.30 -24.49
N ASP A 36 -3.04 -0.65 -25.22
CA ASP A 36 -3.66 -0.42 -26.53
C ASP A 36 -5.12 -0.88 -26.60
N SER A 37 -5.80 -1.13 -25.47
CA SER A 37 -7.26 -1.33 -25.48
C SER A 37 -7.97 -0.02 -25.16
N PRO A 38 -8.62 0.65 -26.15
CA PRO A 38 -9.48 1.82 -25.90
C PRO A 38 -10.81 1.47 -25.20
N GLU A 39 -10.95 0.24 -24.70
CA GLU A 39 -12.17 -0.32 -24.11
C GLU A 39 -12.18 -0.26 -22.57
N ASP A 40 -11.04 0.04 -21.94
CA ASP A 40 -10.93 0.25 -20.47
C ASP A 40 -11.34 1.68 -20.04
N ALA A 41 -11.74 2.53 -20.98
CA ALA A 41 -12.19 3.90 -20.70
C ALA A 41 -13.51 3.96 -19.90
N ASP A 42 -14.27 2.86 -19.86
CA ASP A 42 -15.57 2.78 -19.19
C ASP A 42 -15.48 2.33 -17.71
N ILE A 43 -14.28 2.12 -17.17
CA ILE A 43 -14.07 1.78 -15.75
C ILE A 43 -14.39 2.96 -14.82
N PHE A 44 -14.26 4.19 -15.30
CA PHE A 44 -14.58 5.39 -14.53
C PHE A 44 -15.94 5.93 -14.94
N HIS A 45 -16.97 5.66 -14.13
CA HIS A 45 -18.25 6.31 -14.32
C HIS A 45 -18.03 7.82 -14.16
N GLY A 46 -18.56 8.62 -15.10
CA GLY A 46 -18.33 10.07 -15.12
C GLY A 46 -18.84 10.82 -13.88
N GLU A 47 -19.59 10.15 -13.00
CA GLU A 47 -19.96 10.66 -11.66
C GLU A 47 -18.83 10.47 -10.64
N ASP A 48 -18.09 9.34 -10.66
CA ASP A 48 -16.97 9.07 -9.74
C ASP A 48 -15.79 9.99 -10.01
N MET A 49 -15.51 10.31 -11.29
CA MET A 49 -14.47 11.27 -11.66
C MET A 49 -14.81 12.68 -11.17
N LYS A 50 -16.09 13.06 -11.19
CA LYS A 50 -16.54 14.35 -10.65
C LYS A 50 -16.47 14.37 -9.13
N GLU A 51 -16.82 13.27 -8.46
CA GLU A 51 -16.66 13.15 -7.01
C GLU A 51 -15.18 13.19 -6.60
N PHE A 52 -14.29 12.54 -7.34
CA PHE A 52 -12.85 12.60 -7.12
C PHE A 52 -12.29 14.00 -7.35
N LEU A 53 -12.68 14.68 -8.44
CA LEU A 53 -12.26 16.06 -8.72
C LEU A 53 -12.84 17.05 -7.72
N ALA A 54 -14.09 16.87 -7.29
CA ALA A 54 -14.70 17.65 -6.22
C ALA A 54 -13.97 17.39 -4.89
N TRP A 55 -13.59 16.16 -4.59
CA TRP A 55 -12.76 15.82 -3.44
C TRP A 55 -11.34 16.36 -3.57
N GLN A 56 -10.76 16.41 -4.76
CA GLN A 56 -9.43 16.95 -5.02
C GLN A 56 -9.42 18.48 -4.91
N GLN A 57 -10.44 19.14 -5.45
CA GLN A 57 -10.65 20.58 -5.31
C GLN A 57 -10.99 20.94 -3.86
N ASP A 58 -11.82 20.14 -3.20
CA ASP A 58 -12.02 20.21 -1.76
C ASP A 58 -10.70 19.94 -1.06
N LEU A 59 -9.82 19.03 -1.49
CA LEU A 59 -8.53 18.73 -0.87
C LEU A 59 -7.52 19.88 -1.01
N GLU A 60 -7.43 20.50 -2.18
CA GLU A 60 -6.56 21.67 -2.43
C GLU A 60 -7.07 22.88 -1.64
N SER A 61 -8.38 23.10 -1.68
CA SER A 61 -9.07 24.03 -0.78
C SER A 61 -8.84 23.63 0.66
N ASN A 62 -8.82 22.32 0.96
CA ASN A 62 -8.57 21.74 2.26
C ASN A 62 -7.10 21.69 2.61
N HIS A 63 -6.14 22.01 1.74
CA HIS A 63 -4.72 22.10 2.05
C HIS A 63 -4.43 23.52 2.55
N SER A 64 -5.06 24.50 1.87
CA SER A 64 -5.22 25.85 2.39
C SER A 64 -6.08 25.87 3.66
N PHE A 65 -7.15 25.07 3.72
CA PHE A 65 -7.94 24.87 4.93
C PHE A 65 -7.22 23.96 5.92
N PHE A 66 -6.31 23.06 5.56
CA PHE A 66 -5.59 22.21 6.53
C PHE A 66 -4.66 23.11 7.30
N PHE A 67 -3.99 24.03 6.59
CA PHE A 67 -3.24 25.11 7.22
C PHE A 67 -4.15 25.98 8.11
N PHE A 68 -5.37 26.30 7.67
CA PHE A 68 -6.33 27.13 8.40
C PHE A 68 -7.11 26.42 9.53
N LEU A 69 -7.31 25.11 9.44
CA LEU A 69 -8.09 24.25 10.33
C LEU A 69 -7.16 23.54 11.32
N LEU A 70 -5.88 23.34 10.99
CA LEU A 70 -4.82 23.11 11.97
C LEU A 70 -4.71 24.32 12.92
N LEU A 71 -5.12 25.52 12.50
CA LEU A 71 -5.25 26.67 13.39
C LEU A 71 -6.55 26.63 14.23
N ASP A 72 -7.68 26.17 13.67
CA ASP A 72 -9.01 26.30 14.30
C ASP A 72 -9.51 25.06 15.08
N LEU A 73 -8.98 23.86 14.78
CA LEU A 73 -9.30 22.59 15.46
C LEU A 73 -8.15 22.05 16.31
N SER A 74 -6.99 22.72 16.30
CA SER A 74 -5.91 22.36 17.21
C SER A 74 -6.38 22.66 18.63
N SER A 75 -6.82 21.61 19.32
CA SER A 75 -6.69 21.48 20.77
C SER A 75 -5.21 21.40 21.15
N SER A 76 -4.42 22.33 20.60
CA SER A 76 -3.07 22.62 20.97
C SER A 76 -3.02 22.65 22.48
N PRO A 77 -1.99 22.09 23.09
CA PRO A 77 -1.70 22.38 24.48
C PRO A 77 -1.88 23.89 24.74
N PRO A 78 -2.56 24.27 25.84
CA PRO A 78 -2.80 25.67 26.15
C PRO A 78 -1.50 26.46 26.10
N GLY A 79 -1.47 27.53 25.31
CA GLY A 79 -0.32 28.42 25.22
C GLY A 79 -0.11 28.97 23.81
N PRO A 80 0.61 30.11 23.69
CA PRO A 80 1.04 30.61 22.40
C PRO A 80 2.07 29.67 21.77
N TYR A 81 2.00 29.49 20.44
CA TYR A 81 3.08 28.86 19.69
C TYR A 81 4.33 29.75 19.76
N HIS A 82 5.49 29.18 20.05
CA HIS A 82 6.79 29.86 20.05
C HIS A 82 7.72 29.18 19.06
N GLN A 83 8.62 29.95 18.44
CA GLN A 83 9.61 29.43 17.50
C GLN A 83 10.93 29.05 18.19
N ASP A 84 11.08 29.41 19.46
CA ASP A 84 12.27 29.08 20.23
C ASP A 84 12.38 27.57 20.46
N ALA A 85 13.61 27.06 20.40
CA ALA A 85 13.87 25.66 20.69
C ALA A 85 13.45 25.31 22.12
N TYR A 86 12.76 24.17 22.29
CA TYR A 86 12.38 23.68 23.61
C TYR A 86 13.63 23.37 24.45
N VAL A 87 13.70 23.94 25.66
CA VAL A 87 14.76 23.65 26.64
C VAL A 87 14.25 22.63 27.66
N PRO A 88 14.82 21.42 27.74
CA PRO A 88 14.39 20.40 28.69
C PRO A 88 14.54 20.86 30.15
N LYS A 89 13.44 20.85 30.91
CA LYS A 89 13.47 21.12 32.35
C LYS A 89 14.09 19.92 33.09
N GLN A 90 14.79 20.18 34.20
CA GLN A 90 15.51 19.13 34.95
C GLN A 90 14.58 18.00 35.44
N ASP A 91 13.31 18.30 35.73
CA ASP A 91 12.30 17.33 36.21
C ASP A 91 11.74 16.41 35.11
N GLU A 92 11.94 16.76 33.83
CA GLU A 92 11.45 16.00 32.67
C GLU A 92 12.50 15.00 32.14
N LYS A 93 13.75 15.07 32.62
CA LYS A 93 14.88 14.24 32.14
C LYS A 93 14.70 12.73 32.31
N PHE A 94 13.75 12.30 33.14
CA PHE A 94 13.55 10.88 33.48
C PHE A 94 12.28 10.27 32.86
N LYS A 95 11.52 11.03 32.07
CA LYS A 95 10.35 10.49 31.35
C LYS A 95 10.81 9.96 30.00
N SER A 96 10.72 8.65 29.80
CA SER A 96 10.91 8.06 28.48
C SER A 96 9.81 8.51 27.52
N PRO A 97 10.09 8.59 26.21
CA PRO A 97 9.04 8.86 25.23
C PRO A 97 7.97 7.77 25.28
N PRO A 98 6.72 8.10 24.95
CA PRO A 98 5.65 7.12 24.91
C PRO A 98 5.97 6.01 23.91
N ILE A 99 5.55 4.79 24.24
CA ILE A 99 5.70 3.63 23.35
C ILE A 99 4.80 3.84 22.13
N LEU A 100 5.32 3.51 20.95
CA LEU A 100 4.57 3.58 19.70
C LEU A 100 3.33 2.68 19.78
N PRO A 101 2.10 3.20 19.55
CA PRO A 101 0.92 2.37 19.47
C PRO A 101 1.04 1.35 18.33
N PRO A 102 0.83 0.05 18.58
CA PRO A 102 1.06 -1.00 17.58
C PRO A 102 0.12 -0.89 16.35
N HIS A 103 -1.01 -0.20 16.49
CA HIS A 103 -1.94 0.08 15.40
C HIS A 103 -1.30 0.85 14.23
N LEU A 104 -0.32 1.71 14.52
CA LEU A 104 0.39 2.48 13.49
C LEU A 104 1.35 1.63 12.64
N LEU A 105 1.57 0.37 13.03
CA LEU A 105 2.37 -0.57 12.24
C LEU A 105 1.53 -1.31 11.18
N GLN A 106 0.19 -1.19 11.23
CA GLN A 106 -0.73 -1.91 10.34
C GLN A 106 -0.98 -1.14 9.04
N VAL A 107 0.08 -0.92 8.23
CA VAL A 107 0.00 -0.16 6.98
C VAL A 107 -1.02 -0.78 6.03
N ILE A 108 -2.11 -0.07 5.71
CA ILE A 108 -3.21 -0.60 4.89
C ILE A 108 -2.81 -0.88 3.45
N LEU A 109 -1.82 -0.16 2.93
CA LEU A 109 -1.28 -0.35 1.57
C LEU A 109 -0.40 -1.60 1.47
N ASN A 110 0.05 -2.17 2.60
CA ASN A 110 0.83 -3.40 2.63
C ASN A 110 -0.06 -4.65 2.83
N LYS A 111 -1.39 -4.48 2.87
CA LYS A 111 -2.33 -5.59 3.01
C LYS A 111 -2.73 -6.07 1.62
N ASP A 112 -2.72 -7.39 1.43
CA ASP A 112 -3.24 -7.99 0.21
C ASP A 112 -4.76 -7.79 0.13
N THR A 113 -5.22 -7.18 -0.95
CA THR A 113 -6.64 -7.16 -1.33
C THR A 113 -6.94 -8.39 -2.17
N GLY A 114 -8.14 -8.97 -2.01
CA GLY A 114 -8.52 -10.18 -2.75
C GLY A 114 -8.53 -9.93 -4.26
N ILE A 115 -8.05 -10.88 -5.07
CA ILE A 115 -7.95 -10.75 -6.54
C ILE A 115 -9.28 -10.48 -7.28
N SER A 116 -10.42 -10.58 -6.59
CA SER A 116 -11.76 -10.43 -7.18
C SER A 116 -12.40 -9.05 -6.94
N CYS A 117 -11.76 -8.15 -6.19
CA CYS A 117 -12.27 -6.81 -5.95
C CYS A 117 -11.50 -5.75 -6.77
N ASP A 118 -12.11 -4.58 -6.93
CA ASP A 118 -11.49 -3.43 -7.58
C ASP A 118 -10.14 -3.09 -6.90
N PRO A 119 -9.02 -2.95 -7.66
CA PRO A 119 -7.71 -2.65 -7.11
C PRO A 119 -7.61 -1.30 -6.39
N ALA A 120 -8.53 -0.35 -6.64
CA ALA A 120 -8.57 0.93 -5.93
C ALA A 120 -9.23 0.83 -4.54
N LEU A 121 -9.92 -0.28 -4.24
CA LEU A 121 -10.58 -0.47 -2.96
C LEU A 121 -9.62 -0.99 -1.89
N LEU A 122 -9.62 -0.31 -0.75
CA LEU A 122 -8.85 -0.70 0.43
C LEU A 122 -9.77 -1.18 1.55
N PRO A 123 -9.30 -2.06 2.45
CA PRO A 123 -10.06 -2.43 3.64
C PRO A 123 -10.30 -1.22 4.55
N GLU A 124 -11.35 -1.27 5.36
CA GLU A 124 -11.67 -0.19 6.29
C GLU A 124 -10.49 0.04 7.28
N PRO A 125 -9.95 1.28 7.34
CA PRO A 125 -8.84 1.59 8.23
C PRO A 125 -9.32 1.71 9.69
N ASN A 126 -8.41 1.43 10.64
CA ASN A 126 -8.67 1.78 12.03
C ASN A 126 -8.66 3.32 12.19
N HIS A 127 -9.62 3.88 12.91
CA HIS A 127 -9.69 5.34 13.09
C HIS A 127 -8.41 5.97 13.68
N VAL A 128 -7.62 5.21 14.45
CA VAL A 128 -6.37 5.68 15.06
C VAL A 128 -5.24 5.88 14.05
N MET A 129 -5.23 5.18 12.92
CA MET A 129 -4.17 5.34 11.91
C MET A 129 -4.43 6.49 10.92
N LEU A 130 -5.60 7.13 10.99
CA LEU A 130 -5.94 8.24 10.12
C LEU A 130 -5.07 9.46 10.43
N ASN A 131 -4.78 10.26 9.40
CA ASN A 131 -3.93 11.47 9.49
C ASN A 131 -2.47 11.19 9.91
N HIS A 132 -2.04 9.93 9.94
CA HIS A 132 -0.64 9.57 10.10
C HIS A 132 0.04 9.42 8.73
N LEU A 133 1.24 9.99 8.61
CA LEU A 133 2.04 9.93 7.40
C LEU A 133 2.78 8.58 7.33
N TYR A 134 2.61 7.88 6.21
CA TYR A 134 3.42 6.73 5.83
C TYR A 134 4.28 7.10 4.63
N ALA A 135 5.53 6.63 4.61
CA ALA A 135 6.47 6.91 3.55
C ALA A 135 7.15 5.63 3.09
N LEU A 136 7.42 5.55 1.79
CA LEU A 136 8.38 4.57 1.28
C LEU A 136 9.79 5.13 1.41
N SER A 137 10.78 4.23 1.46
CA SER A 137 12.17 4.65 1.31
C SER A 137 12.35 5.34 -0.04
N ILE A 138 13.05 6.47 -0.03
CA ILE A 138 13.38 7.22 -1.24
C ILE A 138 14.15 6.31 -2.18
N LYS A 139 13.72 6.28 -3.44
CA LYS A 139 14.38 5.51 -4.50
C LYS A 139 14.35 6.29 -5.80
N ASP A 140 15.43 6.22 -6.58
CA ASP A 140 15.53 6.84 -7.92
C ASP A 140 15.24 8.35 -7.93
N GLY A 141 15.60 9.06 -6.85
CA GLY A 141 15.37 10.52 -6.73
C GLY A 141 13.91 10.90 -6.52
N VAL A 142 13.05 9.97 -6.12
CA VAL A 142 11.62 10.20 -5.85
C VAL A 142 11.29 9.82 -4.40
N MET A 143 10.59 10.72 -3.72
CA MET A 143 9.94 10.47 -2.44
C MET A 143 8.49 10.09 -2.68
N VAL A 144 8.02 9.05 -1.98
CA VAL A 144 6.61 8.62 -2.00
C VAL A 144 6.04 8.74 -0.59
N LEU A 145 5.02 9.58 -0.46
CA LEU A 145 4.30 9.83 0.79
C LEU A 145 2.86 9.36 0.65
N SER A 146 2.27 8.93 1.76
CA SER A 146 0.85 8.56 1.80
C SER A 146 0.23 8.86 3.15
N ALA A 147 -1.07 9.14 3.14
CA ALA A 147 -1.86 9.29 4.35
C ALA A 147 -3.32 8.94 4.07
N THR A 148 -4.00 8.39 5.07
CA THR A 148 -5.42 8.08 5.00
C THR A 148 -6.21 9.16 5.72
N HIS A 149 -7.15 9.76 5.01
CA HIS A 149 -8.03 10.82 5.51
C HIS A 149 -9.48 10.34 5.51
N ARG A 150 -10.26 10.85 6.46
CA ARG A 150 -11.71 10.61 6.51
C ARG A 150 -12.44 11.81 5.95
N TYR A 151 -13.24 11.59 4.90
CA TYR A 151 -14.20 12.56 4.38
C TYR A 151 -15.61 12.08 4.72
N LYS A 152 -16.30 12.79 5.63
CA LYS A 152 -17.60 12.37 6.19
C LYS A 152 -17.53 10.94 6.78
N LYS A 153 -18.16 9.97 6.11
CA LYS A 153 -18.18 8.55 6.48
C LYS A 153 -17.35 7.66 5.54
N LYS A 154 -16.54 8.27 4.68
CA LYS A 154 -15.68 7.59 3.71
C LYS A 154 -14.21 7.82 4.07
N TYR A 155 -13.36 6.89 3.66
CA TYR A 155 -11.92 6.97 3.86
C TYR A 155 -11.22 7.00 2.51
N VAL A 156 -10.23 7.85 2.36
CA VAL A 156 -9.44 7.97 1.15
C VAL A 156 -7.97 7.95 1.51
N THR A 157 -7.18 7.15 0.79
CA THR A 157 -5.73 7.07 0.98
C THR A 157 -5.06 7.74 -0.21
N THR A 158 -4.40 8.86 0.04
CA THR A 158 -3.64 9.58 -0.98
C THR A 158 -2.22 9.06 -1.06
N LEU A 159 -1.66 9.01 -2.27
CA LEU A 159 -0.24 8.84 -2.51
C LEU A 159 0.29 10.06 -3.26
N LEU A 160 1.39 10.64 -2.78
CA LEU A 160 2.08 11.77 -3.40
C LEU A 160 3.49 11.32 -3.81
N TYR A 161 3.77 11.42 -5.10
CA TYR A 161 5.10 11.20 -5.68
C TYR A 161 5.75 12.55 -5.93
N LYS A 162 6.88 12.82 -5.27
CA LYS A 162 7.58 14.10 -5.34
C LYS A 162 9.08 13.87 -5.62
N PRO A 163 9.62 14.39 -6.75
CA PRO A 163 11.06 14.41 -6.99
C PRO A 163 11.82 15.21 -5.92
N ILE A 164 13.09 14.85 -5.70
CA ILE A 164 13.96 15.46 -4.67
C ILE A 164 15.06 16.29 -5.31
#